data_AF-A0A804RFZ5-F1
#
_entry.id   AF-A0A804RFZ5-F1
#
_cell.length_a   1.000
_cell.length_b   1.000
_cell.length_c   1.000
_cell.angle_alpha   90.00
_cell.angle_beta   90.00
_cell.angle_gamma   90.00
#
_symmetry.space_group_name_H-M   'P 1'
#
loop_
_entity.id
_entity.type
_entity.pdbx_description
1 polymer ?
#
loop_
_entity_poly.entity_id
_entity_poly.type
_entity_poly.pdbx_seq_one_letter_code
_entity_poly.pdbx_strand_id
1 'polypeptide(L)'
;MEYVDLYLIHWPVCLRPAGGPPKFPNRKEDAVPLDVAGVWRAMEECQRLGLARAIGVSNFTTRHLDKVLAIAAVPPAVNQVELNPAWQQRTLRAYCADRGVHVAAYSPLGGQNWDGRGNAVLDSEVLAEIARARGKTVAQVALRWIHEQGVTCIVKSYNRERLKQNLEIFDWELTDDDRLKISHIPQRKVVEASGLFSQEGEFTSVDPAELNIVEE
;
A
#
# COMPACT_ATOMS: atom_id res chain seq x y z
N MET A 1 22.75 -6.24 9.93
CA MET A 1 21.38 -6.73 10.24
C MET A 1 21.35 -8.19 9.83
N GLU A 2 20.96 -9.10 10.71
CA GLU A 2 21.01 -10.56 10.46
C GLU A 2 19.65 -11.14 10.03
N TYR A 3 18.55 -10.45 10.37
CA TYR A 3 17.19 -10.77 9.95
C TYR A 3 16.37 -9.48 9.75
N VAL A 4 15.21 -9.60 9.10
CA VAL A 4 14.16 -8.57 9.06
C VAL A 4 12.90 -9.05 9.78
N ASP A 5 12.19 -8.15 10.47
CA ASP A 5 10.89 -8.50 11.07
C ASP A 5 9.84 -8.82 10.00
N LEU A 6 9.89 -8.14 8.86
CA LEU A 6 8.97 -8.32 7.74
C LEU A 6 9.70 -8.20 6.40
N TYR A 7 9.51 -9.17 5.51
CA TYR A 7 10.00 -9.14 4.13
C TYR A 7 8.83 -9.21 3.15
N LEU A 8 8.78 -8.31 2.16
CA LEU A 8 7.64 -8.16 1.26
C LEU A 8 8.04 -8.38 -0.20
N ILE A 9 7.21 -9.10 -0.95
CA ILE A 9 7.19 -8.97 -2.42
C ILE A 9 6.64 -7.56 -2.72
N HIS A 10 7.49 -6.67 -3.25
CA HIS A 10 7.17 -5.24 -3.35
C HIS A 10 6.02 -4.96 -4.33
N TRP A 11 6.00 -5.64 -5.48
CA TRP A 11 4.99 -5.48 -6.52
C TRP A 11 4.67 -6.83 -7.14
N PRO A 12 3.43 -7.06 -7.61
CA PRO A 12 3.09 -8.22 -8.43
C PRO A 12 3.62 -8.09 -9.87
N VAL A 13 4.85 -7.58 -10.01
CA VAL A 13 5.52 -7.26 -11.28
C VAL A 13 6.88 -7.94 -11.27
N CYS A 14 7.20 -8.67 -12.34
CA CYS A 14 8.52 -9.24 -12.54
C CYS A 14 9.21 -8.54 -13.73
N LEU A 15 10.50 -8.27 -13.57
CA LEU A 15 11.34 -7.65 -14.59
C LEU A 15 12.49 -8.59 -14.92
N ARG A 16 12.91 -8.63 -16.18
CA ARG A 16 14.14 -9.33 -16.57
C ARG A 16 15.32 -8.76 -15.77
N PRO A 17 16.24 -9.61 -15.31
CA PRO A 17 17.47 -9.12 -14.69
C PRO A 17 18.23 -8.22 -15.67
N ALA A 18 18.38 -6.94 -15.33
CA ALA A 18 18.99 -5.95 -16.22
C ALA A 18 20.53 -6.06 -16.33
N GLY A 19 21.16 -7.06 -15.70
CA GLY A 19 22.62 -7.26 -15.70
C GLY A 19 23.44 -6.08 -15.14
N GLY A 20 22.77 -5.11 -14.51
CA GLY A 20 23.32 -3.83 -14.06
C GLY A 20 22.38 -3.15 -13.06
N PRO A 21 22.67 -1.91 -12.63
CA PRO A 21 21.87 -1.22 -11.62
C PRO A 21 20.42 -1.02 -12.13
N PRO A 22 19.42 -1.04 -11.21
CA PRO A 22 18.04 -0.77 -11.57
C PRO A 22 17.92 0.57 -12.29
N LYS A 23 17.25 0.60 -13.45
CA LYS A 23 16.95 1.83 -14.18
C LYS A 23 15.46 2.12 -14.04
N PHE A 24 15.15 3.31 -13.55
CA PHE A 24 13.78 3.82 -13.48
C PHE A 24 13.62 5.03 -14.41
N PRO A 25 12.50 5.13 -15.17
CA PRO A 25 11.43 4.13 -15.25
C PRO A 25 11.88 2.85 -15.98
N ASN A 26 11.23 1.72 -15.70
CA ASN A 26 11.54 0.42 -16.33
C ASN A 26 11.06 0.39 -17.77
N ARG A 27 11.71 -0.38 -18.64
CA ARG A 27 11.19 -0.60 -20.00
C ARG A 27 10.05 -1.59 -19.97
N LYS A 28 9.00 -1.36 -20.77
CA LYS A 28 7.84 -2.28 -20.84
C LYS A 28 8.23 -3.65 -21.37
N GLU A 29 9.19 -3.73 -22.30
CA GLU A 29 9.68 -5.00 -22.86
C GLU A 29 10.38 -5.89 -21.82
N ASP A 30 10.87 -5.29 -20.74
CA ASP A 30 11.57 -6.01 -19.66
C ASP A 30 10.57 -6.66 -18.68
N ALA A 31 9.29 -6.29 -18.72
CA ALA A 31 8.26 -6.95 -17.92
C ALA A 31 8.05 -8.39 -18.40
N VAL A 32 8.08 -9.34 -17.47
CA VAL A 32 7.89 -10.77 -17.72
C VAL A 32 6.85 -11.36 -16.76
N PRO A 33 6.22 -12.50 -17.10
CA PRO A 33 5.27 -13.13 -16.21
C PRO A 33 5.89 -13.42 -14.83
N LEU A 34 5.17 -13.05 -13.77
CA LEU A 34 5.58 -13.36 -12.41
C LEU A 34 5.29 -14.83 -12.08
N ASP A 35 6.33 -15.61 -11.81
CA ASP A 35 6.19 -16.93 -11.17
C ASP A 35 5.86 -16.77 -9.68
N VAL A 36 4.59 -16.49 -9.39
CA VAL A 36 4.10 -16.26 -8.02
C VAL A 36 4.42 -17.46 -7.12
N ALA A 37 4.31 -18.68 -7.62
CA ALA A 37 4.56 -19.89 -6.85
C ALA A 37 6.05 -20.07 -6.51
N GLY A 38 6.93 -19.88 -7.50
CA GLY A 38 8.38 -19.92 -7.28
C GLY A 38 8.85 -18.83 -6.32
N VAL A 39 8.38 -17.60 -6.51
CA VAL A 39 8.75 -16.47 -5.63
C VAL A 39 8.22 -16.68 -4.22
N TRP A 40 6.97 -17.11 -4.04
CA TRP A 40 6.42 -17.32 -2.69
C TRP A 40 7.13 -18.45 -1.94
N ARG A 41 7.43 -19.58 -2.61
CA ARG A 41 8.25 -20.65 -1.99
C ARG A 41 9.62 -20.16 -1.55
N ALA A 42 10.25 -19.26 -2.31
CA ALA A 42 11.52 -18.65 -1.90
C ALA A 42 11.35 -17.73 -0.68
N MET A 43 10.23 -17.00 -0.57
CA MET A 43 9.91 -16.21 0.62
C MET A 43 9.72 -17.10 1.86
N GLU A 44 8.99 -18.21 1.71
CA GLU A 44 8.80 -19.21 2.78
C GLU A 44 10.14 -19.82 3.23
N GLU A 45 11.05 -20.08 2.29
CA GLU A 45 12.40 -20.55 2.62
C GLU A 45 13.21 -19.50 3.38
N CYS A 46 13.14 -18.23 3.00
CA CYS A 46 13.75 -17.13 3.76
C CYS A 46 13.23 -17.07 5.20
N GLN A 47 11.94 -17.31 5.40
CA GLN A 47 11.35 -17.38 6.74
C GLN A 47 11.85 -18.59 7.51
N ARG A 48 11.86 -19.78 6.88
CA ARG A 48 12.35 -21.03 7.49
C ARG A 48 13.81 -20.93 7.93
N LEU A 49 14.64 -20.24 7.15
CA LEU A 49 16.04 -19.96 7.46
C LEU A 49 16.24 -18.89 8.54
N GLY A 50 15.17 -18.24 9.01
CA GLY A 50 15.23 -17.19 10.03
C GLY A 50 15.69 -15.83 9.50
N LEU A 51 15.78 -15.65 8.18
CA LEU A 51 16.18 -14.39 7.55
C LEU A 51 15.05 -13.34 7.60
N ALA A 52 13.80 -13.80 7.65
CA ALA A 52 12.62 -12.98 7.87
C ALA A 52 11.74 -13.60 8.96
N ARG A 53 11.25 -12.82 9.92
CA ARG A 53 10.29 -13.33 10.93
C ARG A 53 8.90 -13.50 10.33
N ALA A 54 8.47 -12.53 9.54
CA ALA A 54 7.23 -12.57 8.77
C ALA A 54 7.51 -12.30 7.29
N ILE A 55 6.69 -12.86 6.43
CA ILE A 55 6.69 -12.62 4.99
C ILE A 55 5.32 -12.13 4.54
N GLY A 56 5.31 -11.28 3.53
CA GLY A 56 4.08 -10.70 3.01
C GLY A 56 4.24 -10.19 1.59
N VAL A 57 3.26 -9.41 1.18
CA VAL A 57 3.18 -8.82 -0.15
C VAL A 57 2.89 -7.32 -0.06
N SER A 58 3.08 -6.61 -1.17
CA SER A 58 2.77 -5.20 -1.31
C SER A 58 2.19 -4.96 -2.69
N ASN A 59 1.18 -4.10 -2.77
CA ASN A 59 0.45 -3.80 -4.01
C ASN A 59 -0.33 -4.98 -4.61
N PHE A 60 -0.68 -5.99 -3.79
CA PHE A 60 -1.47 -7.12 -4.26
C PHE A 60 -2.96 -6.81 -4.12
N THR A 61 -3.72 -7.07 -5.19
CA THR A 61 -5.20 -7.07 -5.20
C THR A 61 -5.71 -8.36 -4.56
N THR A 62 -7.00 -8.45 -4.24
CA THR A 62 -7.68 -9.70 -3.84
C THR A 62 -7.40 -10.83 -4.82
N ARG A 63 -7.45 -10.57 -6.14
CA ARG A 63 -7.11 -11.55 -7.18
C ARG A 63 -5.66 -12.01 -7.10
N HIS A 64 -4.72 -11.11 -6.82
CA HIS A 64 -3.31 -11.48 -6.61
C HIS A 64 -3.14 -12.29 -5.32
N LEU A 65 -3.84 -11.93 -4.25
CA LEU A 65 -3.83 -12.65 -2.99
C LEU A 65 -4.40 -14.07 -3.14
N ASP A 66 -5.49 -14.27 -3.87
CA ASP A 66 -6.04 -15.60 -4.15
C ASP A 66 -4.99 -16.52 -4.79
N LYS A 67 -4.21 -16.00 -5.75
CA LYS A 67 -3.12 -16.77 -6.39
C LYS A 67 -2.05 -17.21 -5.40
N VAL A 68 -1.69 -16.36 -4.42
CA VAL A 68 -0.70 -16.68 -3.39
C VAL A 68 -1.29 -17.66 -2.37
N LEU A 69 -2.47 -17.36 -1.84
CA LEU A 69 -3.14 -18.15 -0.81
C LEU A 69 -3.47 -19.58 -1.26
N ALA A 70 -3.74 -19.77 -2.56
CA ALA A 70 -3.98 -21.09 -3.13
C ALA A 70 -2.76 -22.03 -3.08
N ILE A 71 -1.54 -21.47 -3.00
CA ILE A 71 -0.28 -22.24 -3.04
C ILE A 71 0.58 -22.10 -1.78
N ALA A 72 0.22 -21.19 -0.87
CA ALA A 72 1.00 -20.86 0.31
C ALA A 72 0.93 -21.97 1.39
N ALA A 73 2.09 -22.43 1.84
CA ALA A 73 2.22 -23.21 3.07
C ALA A 73 2.19 -22.27 4.30
N VAL A 74 2.78 -21.07 4.18
CA VAL A 74 2.64 -19.99 5.14
C VAL A 74 1.92 -18.82 4.46
N PRO A 75 0.72 -18.41 4.92
CA PRO A 75 -0.01 -17.32 4.30
C PRO A 75 0.72 -15.97 4.47
N PRO A 76 0.53 -15.00 3.56
CA PRO A 76 1.08 -13.66 3.72
C PRO A 76 0.60 -13.04 5.04
N ALA A 77 1.54 -12.62 5.89
CA ALA A 77 1.20 -11.95 7.15
C ALA A 77 0.68 -10.52 6.93
N VAL A 78 1.19 -9.85 5.89
CA VAL A 78 0.88 -8.45 5.58
C VAL A 78 0.64 -8.27 4.08
N ASN A 79 -0.35 -7.44 3.73
CA ASN A 79 -0.44 -6.78 2.43
C ASN A 79 -0.27 -5.26 2.61
N GLN A 80 0.83 -4.70 2.12
CA GLN A 80 1.10 -3.27 2.18
C GLN A 80 0.58 -2.56 0.91
N VAL A 81 -0.33 -1.60 1.06
CA VAL A 81 -1.00 -0.95 -0.09
C VAL A 81 -1.16 0.54 0.10
N GLU A 82 -1.42 1.26 -1.00
CA GLU A 82 -1.91 2.64 -0.94
C GLU A 82 -3.24 2.60 -0.20
N LEU A 83 -3.30 3.30 0.93
CA LEU A 83 -4.53 3.42 1.70
C LEU A 83 -4.55 4.74 2.46
N ASN A 84 -5.59 5.52 2.25
CA ASN A 84 -5.82 6.81 2.89
C ASN A 84 -7.31 7.20 2.80
N PRO A 85 -7.76 8.30 3.43
CA PRO A 85 -9.18 8.69 3.38
C PRO A 85 -9.76 8.87 1.96
N ALA A 86 -8.91 9.22 0.97
CA ALA A 86 -9.29 9.38 -0.44
C ALA A 86 -9.06 8.10 -1.26
N TRP A 87 -8.53 7.02 -0.68
CA TRP A 87 -8.46 5.69 -1.30
C TRP A 87 -8.54 4.62 -0.21
N GLN A 88 -9.76 4.22 0.13
CA GLN A 88 -10.08 3.56 1.39
C GLN A 88 -9.91 2.03 1.36
N GLN A 89 -9.78 1.44 0.16
CA GLN A 89 -9.52 0.00 -0.03
C GLN A 89 -10.52 -0.89 0.72
N ARG A 90 -11.82 -0.54 0.71
CA ARG A 90 -12.84 -1.24 1.53
C ARG A 90 -12.92 -2.73 1.20
N THR A 91 -13.01 -3.06 -0.09
CA THR A 91 -13.07 -4.44 -0.60
C THR A 91 -11.84 -5.23 -0.18
N LEU A 92 -10.64 -4.72 -0.47
CA LEU A 92 -9.38 -5.36 -0.11
C LEU A 92 -9.22 -5.55 1.39
N ARG A 93 -9.58 -4.55 2.19
CA ARG A 93 -9.49 -4.63 3.66
C ARG A 93 -10.39 -5.71 4.23
N ALA A 94 -11.64 -5.79 3.79
CA ALA A 94 -12.55 -6.84 4.21
C ALA A 94 -12.02 -8.22 3.80
N TYR A 95 -11.57 -8.36 2.55
CA TYR A 95 -11.00 -9.60 2.05
C TYR A 95 -9.78 -10.06 2.86
N CYS A 96 -8.85 -9.15 3.18
CA CYS A 96 -7.67 -9.41 3.99
C CYS A 96 -8.04 -9.81 5.43
N ALA A 97 -8.99 -9.11 6.05
CA ALA A 97 -9.46 -9.41 7.41
C ALA A 97 -10.03 -10.84 7.51
N ASP A 98 -10.87 -11.25 6.55
CA ASP A 98 -11.46 -12.59 6.50
C ASP A 98 -10.40 -13.71 6.38
N ARG A 99 -9.20 -13.39 5.92
CA ARG A 99 -8.10 -14.33 5.67
C ARG A 99 -6.94 -14.21 6.66
N GLY A 100 -7.06 -13.34 7.67
CA GLY A 100 -5.99 -13.09 8.63
C GLY A 100 -4.76 -12.41 8.04
N VAL A 101 -4.90 -11.70 6.91
CA VAL A 101 -3.82 -10.89 6.31
C VAL A 101 -3.92 -9.48 6.87
N HIS A 102 -2.86 -8.99 7.51
CA HIS A 102 -2.84 -7.62 8.04
C HIS A 102 -2.66 -6.59 6.92
N VAL A 103 -3.39 -5.48 6.97
CA VAL A 103 -3.22 -4.39 6.00
C VAL A 103 -2.29 -3.33 6.58
N ALA A 104 -1.28 -2.94 5.82
CA ALA A 104 -0.41 -1.81 6.12
C ALA A 104 -0.56 -0.72 5.05
N ALA A 105 -0.81 0.51 5.48
CA ALA A 105 -1.03 1.65 4.59
C ALA A 105 0.29 2.39 4.30
N TYR A 106 0.71 2.41 3.03
CA TYR A 106 1.64 3.43 2.54
C TYR A 106 0.86 4.63 1.98
N SER A 107 1.56 5.76 1.82
CA SER A 107 0.96 7.04 1.40
C SER A 107 -0.28 7.45 2.22
N PRO A 108 -0.25 7.33 3.57
CA PRO A 108 -1.43 7.62 4.40
C PRO A 108 -1.88 9.10 4.33
N LEU A 109 -1.01 9.99 3.85
CA LEU A 109 -1.25 11.42 3.65
C LEU A 109 -1.40 11.79 2.16
N GLY A 110 -1.85 10.87 1.32
CA GLY A 110 -2.12 11.11 -0.11
C GLY A 110 -0.88 11.02 -1.02
N GLY A 111 0.28 10.64 -0.48
CA GLY A 111 1.52 10.48 -1.25
C GLY A 111 2.11 11.82 -1.72
N GLN A 112 3.03 11.74 -2.69
CA GLN A 112 3.47 12.94 -3.41
C GLN A 112 2.44 13.24 -4.52
N ASN A 113 2.41 14.48 -5.02
CA ASN A 113 1.55 14.89 -6.13
C ASN A 113 2.05 14.30 -7.47
N TRP A 114 2.12 12.97 -7.57
CA TRP A 114 2.67 12.23 -8.71
C TRP A 114 1.79 12.39 -9.96
N ASP A 115 0.48 12.58 -9.80
CA ASP A 115 -0.47 12.72 -10.89
C ASP A 115 -0.73 14.19 -11.30
N GLY A 116 -0.12 15.15 -10.60
CA GLY A 116 -0.30 16.58 -10.84
C GLY A 116 -1.65 17.16 -10.41
N ARG A 117 -2.55 16.36 -9.80
CA ARG A 117 -3.93 16.75 -9.46
C ARG A 117 -4.11 17.19 -8.00
N GLY A 118 -3.02 17.55 -7.32
CA GLY A 118 -3.02 17.97 -5.93
C GLY A 118 -3.10 16.80 -4.95
N ASN A 119 -3.00 17.10 -3.65
CA ASN A 119 -3.01 16.09 -2.60
C ASN A 119 -4.45 15.88 -2.09
N ALA A 120 -5.11 14.81 -2.54
CA ALA A 120 -6.50 14.50 -2.19
C ALA A 120 -6.77 14.33 -0.68
N VAL A 121 -5.74 14.12 0.15
CA VAL A 121 -5.87 14.00 1.59
C VAL A 121 -5.60 15.33 2.28
N LEU A 122 -4.44 15.94 2.05
CA LEU A 122 -4.04 17.16 2.73
C LEU A 122 -4.85 18.39 2.30
N ASP A 123 -5.35 18.38 1.05
CA ASP A 123 -6.18 19.45 0.50
C ASP A 123 -7.70 19.18 0.69
N SER A 124 -8.07 18.13 1.42
CA SER A 124 -9.48 17.76 1.66
C SER A 124 -10.18 18.73 2.61
N GLU A 125 -11.21 19.43 2.11
CA GLU A 125 -12.05 20.32 2.92
C GLU A 125 -12.77 19.56 4.06
N VAL A 126 -13.20 18.32 3.80
CA VAL A 126 -13.84 17.46 4.80
C VAL A 126 -12.89 17.17 5.96
N LEU A 127 -11.65 16.77 5.66
CA LEU A 127 -10.66 16.50 6.70
C LEU A 127 -10.24 17.79 7.42
N ALA A 128 -10.20 18.93 6.73
CA ALA A 128 -9.93 20.24 7.32
C ALA A 128 -11.02 20.71 8.28
N GLU A 129 -12.30 20.43 7.97
CA GLU A 129 -13.41 20.67 8.89
C GLU A 129 -13.28 19.83 10.17
N ILE A 130 -13.07 18.52 10.02
CA ILE A 130 -12.90 17.59 11.15
C ILE A 130 -11.68 18.00 11.99
N ALA A 131 -10.56 18.33 11.35
CA ALA A 131 -9.34 18.78 12.00
C ALA A 131 -9.60 20.01 12.90
N ARG A 132 -10.32 21.02 12.38
CA ARG A 132 -10.72 22.20 13.16
C ARG A 132 -11.62 21.83 14.33
N ALA A 133 -12.63 21.00 14.11
CA ALA A 133 -13.58 20.59 15.16
C ALA A 133 -12.90 19.79 16.30
N ARG A 134 -11.86 19.01 15.98
CA ARG A 134 -11.11 18.19 16.95
C ARG A 134 -9.89 18.89 17.55
N GLY A 135 -9.54 20.09 17.07
CA GLY A 135 -8.31 20.77 17.46
C GLY A 135 -7.05 19.98 17.06
N LYS A 136 -7.10 19.31 15.91
CA LYS A 136 -6.02 18.47 15.36
C LYS A 136 -5.60 18.97 13.98
N THR A 137 -4.55 18.39 13.43
CA THR A 137 -4.13 18.62 12.04
C THR A 137 -4.84 17.66 11.08
N VAL A 138 -4.94 18.04 9.80
CA VAL A 138 -5.47 17.15 8.74
C VAL A 138 -4.69 15.82 8.69
N ALA A 139 -3.37 15.87 8.88
CA ALA A 139 -2.54 14.67 8.94
C ALA A 139 -2.91 13.76 10.11
N GLN A 140 -3.14 14.31 11.30
CA GLN A 140 -3.58 13.53 12.46
C GLN A 140 -4.96 12.91 12.25
N VAL A 141 -5.91 13.63 11.63
CA VAL A 141 -7.23 13.08 11.29
C VAL A 141 -7.10 11.90 10.31
N ALA A 142 -6.32 12.06 9.24
CA ALA A 142 -6.08 10.99 8.28
C ALA A 142 -5.44 9.75 8.94
N LEU A 143 -4.39 9.94 9.74
CA LEU A 143 -3.71 8.85 10.43
C LEU A 143 -4.59 8.19 11.50
N ARG A 144 -5.35 8.98 12.27
CA ARG A 144 -6.33 8.46 13.24
C ARG A 144 -7.38 7.61 12.55
N TRP A 145 -7.92 8.06 11.43
CA TRP A 145 -8.88 7.29 10.66
C TRP A 145 -8.30 5.93 10.25
N ILE A 146 -7.10 5.91 9.67
CA ILE A 146 -6.40 4.65 9.29
C ILE A 146 -6.20 3.74 10.51
N HIS A 147 -5.83 4.29 11.66
CA HIS A 147 -5.69 3.51 12.89
C HIS A 147 -7.01 2.86 13.32
N GLU A 148 -8.11 3.61 13.34
CA GLU A 148 -9.45 3.10 13.71
C GLU A 148 -9.99 2.08 12.70
N GLN A 149 -9.43 2.04 11.50
CA GLN A 149 -9.69 1.03 10.49
C GLN A 149 -9.00 -0.33 10.76
N GLY A 150 -8.21 -0.43 11.83
CA GLY A 150 -7.41 -1.62 12.13
C GLY A 150 -6.16 -1.75 11.26
N VAL A 151 -5.74 -0.65 10.60
CA VAL A 151 -4.63 -0.64 9.63
C VAL A 151 -3.40 0.03 10.24
N THR A 152 -2.22 -0.53 9.99
CA THR A 152 -0.95 0.13 10.38
C THR A 152 -0.56 1.17 9.34
N CYS A 153 -0.37 2.44 9.72
CA CYS A 153 0.09 3.49 8.83
C CYS A 153 1.62 3.62 8.80
N ILE A 154 2.20 3.73 7.60
CA ILE A 154 3.62 4.03 7.38
C ILE A 154 3.72 5.46 6.85
N VAL A 155 3.96 6.40 7.75
CA VAL A 155 4.03 7.83 7.43
C VAL A 155 5.47 8.33 7.44
N LYS A 156 5.91 8.85 6.29
CA LYS A 156 7.27 9.39 6.12
C LYS A 156 7.30 10.87 6.47
N SER A 157 8.29 11.29 7.27
CA SER A 157 8.64 12.70 7.46
C SER A 157 10.13 12.83 7.78
N TYR A 158 10.75 13.91 7.32
CA TYR A 158 12.09 14.34 7.74
C TYR A 158 12.04 15.54 8.70
N ASN A 159 10.84 16.06 9.00
CA ASN A 159 10.66 17.14 9.95
C ASN A 159 10.27 16.56 11.31
N ARG A 160 10.99 16.99 12.36
CA ARG A 160 10.88 16.47 13.72
C ARG A 160 9.51 16.75 14.35
N GLU A 161 8.98 17.94 14.14
CA GLU A 161 7.69 18.35 14.69
C GLU A 161 6.55 17.51 14.09
N ARG A 162 6.58 17.28 12.77
CA ARG A 162 5.64 16.38 12.10
C ARG A 162 5.78 14.93 12.55
N LEU A 163 7.01 14.45 12.80
CA LEU A 163 7.20 13.10 13.36
C LEU A 163 6.53 12.97 14.73
N LYS A 164 6.65 13.99 15.60
CA LYS A 164 5.95 14.02 16.89
C LYS A 164 4.43 14.06 16.71
N GLN A 165 3.92 14.96 15.87
CA GLN A 165 2.48 15.10 15.61
C GLN A 165 1.86 13.80 15.06
N ASN A 166 2.57 13.08 14.19
CA ASN A 166 2.11 11.81 13.63
C ASN A 166 1.93 10.70 14.67
N LEU A 167 2.55 10.83 15.85
CA LEU A 167 2.39 9.90 16.98
C LEU A 167 1.27 10.33 17.95
N GLU A 168 0.80 11.58 17.87
CA GLU A 168 -0.25 12.15 18.74
C GLU A 168 -1.66 11.84 18.19
N ILE A 169 -1.90 10.56 17.86
CA ILE A 169 -3.16 10.06 17.29
C ILE A 169 -3.89 9.05 18.18
N PHE A 170 -3.31 8.66 19.31
CA PHE A 170 -3.82 7.54 20.12
C PHE A 170 -4.71 7.97 21.29
N ASP A 171 -4.61 9.22 21.74
CA ASP A 171 -5.26 9.77 22.94
C ASP A 171 -6.62 10.44 22.69
N TRP A 172 -7.16 10.34 21.48
CA TRP A 172 -8.44 10.92 21.06
C TRP A 172 -9.04 10.10 19.93
N GLU A 173 -10.34 10.21 19.67
CA GLU A 173 -11.03 9.42 18.63
C GLU A 173 -11.89 10.27 17.70
N LEU A 174 -12.18 9.72 16.51
CA LEU A 174 -13.16 10.29 15.59
C LEU A 174 -14.57 9.89 16.01
N THR A 175 -15.52 10.81 15.96
CA THR A 175 -16.93 10.47 16.21
C THR A 175 -17.55 9.75 15.02
N ASP A 176 -18.73 9.16 15.22
CA ASP A 176 -19.48 8.52 14.13
C ASP A 176 -19.76 9.47 12.96
N ASP A 177 -20.07 10.74 13.24
CA ASP A 177 -20.23 11.78 12.20
C ASP A 177 -18.94 12.02 11.39
N ASP A 178 -17.78 12.10 12.06
CA ASP A 178 -16.49 12.26 11.36
C ASP A 178 -16.22 11.06 10.45
N ARG A 179 -16.44 9.83 10.96
CA ARG A 179 -16.26 8.59 10.22
C ARG A 179 -17.20 8.54 9.02
N LEU A 180 -18.45 8.95 9.20
CA LEU A 180 -19.45 9.04 8.12
C LEU A 180 -19.03 10.06 7.06
N LYS A 181 -18.59 11.26 7.46
CA LYS A 181 -18.07 12.28 6.53
C LYS A 181 -16.88 11.75 5.71
N ILE A 182 -15.92 11.11 6.38
CA ILE A 182 -14.76 10.50 5.70
C ILE A 182 -15.21 9.42 4.72
N SER A 183 -16.23 8.64 5.07
CA SER A 183 -16.76 7.57 4.21
C SER A 183 -17.33 8.08 2.86
N HIS A 184 -17.64 9.37 2.75
CA HIS A 184 -18.15 9.98 1.52
C HIS A 184 -17.09 10.74 0.71
N ILE A 185 -15.83 10.77 1.15
CA ILE A 185 -14.74 11.40 0.38
C ILE A 185 -14.63 10.69 -0.99
N PRO A 186 -14.53 11.44 -2.11
CA PRO A 186 -14.32 10.85 -3.43
C PRO A 186 -13.09 9.94 -3.47
N GLN A 187 -13.26 8.74 -4.04
CA GLN A 187 -12.21 7.73 -4.10
C GLN A 187 -11.32 7.93 -5.34
N ARG A 188 -10.00 8.05 -5.14
CA ARG A 188 -9.01 8.21 -6.20
C ARG A 188 -7.71 7.50 -5.83
N LYS A 189 -7.37 6.45 -6.58
CA LYS A 189 -6.06 5.82 -6.51
C LYS A 189 -5.01 6.67 -7.22
N VAL A 190 -3.82 6.79 -6.64
CA VAL A 190 -2.71 7.56 -7.22
C VAL A 190 -1.57 6.66 -7.69
N VAL A 191 -1.32 5.56 -6.99
CA VAL A 191 -0.20 4.67 -7.26
C VAL A 191 -0.64 3.49 -8.10
N GLU A 192 -0.20 3.48 -9.35
CA GLU A 192 -0.44 2.41 -10.32
C GLU A 192 0.88 1.74 -10.75
N ALA A 193 0.81 0.47 -11.14
CA ALA A 193 1.98 -0.24 -11.67
C ALA A 193 2.47 0.35 -13.00
N SER A 194 1.59 1.00 -13.77
CA SER A 194 1.92 1.73 -14.99
C SER A 194 3.01 2.78 -14.76
N GLY A 195 3.01 3.43 -13.59
CA GLY A 195 4.02 4.41 -13.17
C GLY A 195 5.42 3.83 -12.94
N LEU A 196 5.57 2.50 -12.92
CA LEU A 196 6.87 1.83 -12.89
C LEU A 196 7.57 1.82 -14.25
N PHE A 197 6.86 2.09 -15.35
CA PHE A 197 7.34 1.90 -16.71
C PHE A 197 7.46 3.21 -17.50
N SER A 198 8.35 3.21 -18.50
CA SER A 198 8.48 4.32 -19.45
C SER A 198 7.19 4.49 -20.26
N GLN A 199 6.90 5.71 -20.72
CA GLN A 199 5.77 5.92 -21.63
C GLN A 199 6.02 5.26 -22.99
N GLU A 200 7.27 5.25 -23.43
CA GLU A 200 7.74 4.58 -24.65
C GLU A 200 7.77 3.06 -24.49
N GLY A 201 7.68 2.36 -25.62
CA GLY A 201 7.73 0.90 -25.69
C GLY A 201 6.37 0.21 -25.51
N GLU A 202 6.39 -1.11 -25.54
CA GLU A 202 5.22 -1.98 -25.45
C GLU A 202 5.48 -3.20 -24.56
N PHE A 203 4.43 -3.69 -23.89
CA PHE A 203 4.50 -4.93 -23.14
C PHE A 203 4.47 -6.10 -24.12
N THR A 204 5.58 -6.85 -24.21
CA THR A 204 5.72 -7.94 -25.18
C THR A 204 5.48 -9.32 -24.58
N SER A 205 5.58 -9.45 -23.25
CA SER A 205 5.54 -10.75 -22.55
C SER A 205 4.48 -10.82 -21.45
N VAL A 206 3.79 -9.72 -21.15
CA VAL A 206 2.76 -9.63 -20.11
C VAL A 206 1.56 -8.86 -20.63
N ASP A 207 0.37 -9.27 -20.22
CA ASP A 207 -0.84 -8.46 -20.42
C ASP A 207 -0.80 -7.26 -19.45
N PRO A 208 -0.89 -6.01 -19.93
CA PRO A 208 -0.94 -4.83 -19.05
C PRO A 208 -2.06 -4.89 -18.01
N ALA A 209 -3.17 -5.58 -18.30
CA ALA A 209 -4.26 -5.78 -17.36
C ALA A 209 -3.84 -6.65 -16.15
N GLU A 210 -2.88 -7.57 -16.31
CA GLU A 210 -2.32 -8.36 -15.20
C GLU A 210 -1.43 -7.54 -14.27
N LEU A 211 -0.92 -6.39 -14.73
CA LEU A 211 -0.14 -5.46 -13.92
C LEU A 211 -1.03 -4.51 -13.13
N ASN A 212 -2.33 -4.46 -13.43
CA ASN A 212 -3.24 -3.55 -12.76
C ASN A 212 -3.37 -3.90 -11.26
N ILE A 213 -3.21 -2.89 -10.43
CA ILE A 213 -3.34 -2.98 -8.96
C ILE A 213 -4.49 -2.11 -8.43
N VAL A 214 -5.40 -1.72 -9.31
CA VAL A 214 -6.68 -1.08 -8.96
C VAL A 214 -7.72 -2.17 -8.82
N GLU A 215 -8.50 -2.11 -7.75
CA GLU A 215 -9.73 -2.88 -7.60
C GLU A 215 -10.91 -1.90 -7.62
N GLU A 216 -11.99 -2.30 -8.29
CA GLU A 216 -13.26 -1.57 -8.26
C GLU A 216 -13.99 -1.73 -6.92
#